data_AF-A0A2V8H6E5-F1
#
_entry.id   AF-A0A2V8H6E5-F1
#
_cell.length_a   1.000
_cell.length_b   1.000
_cell.length_c   1.000
_cell.angle_alpha   90.00
_cell.angle_beta   90.00
_cell.angle_gamma   90.00
#
_symmetry.space_group_name_H-M   'P 1'
#
loop_
_entity.id
_entity.type
_entity.pdbx_description
1 polymer ?
#
loop_
_entity_poly.entity_id
_entity_poly.type
_entity_poly.pdbx_seq_one_letter_code
_entity_poly.pdbx_strand_id
1 'polypeptide(L)'
;MQQDELVNDSAPLMSLFSKMSPVHAALLKDVRMRLPDITFRDSIEIDLGGVTARLFVTGPAHTRADNFILVKEDGVLFGGDVITNRFFPIINKDGANWIKTLDQLAALNPRTVVPGHGEIGGADLIARERGFLSFMQSRTRELRTQGKSADQAVTTLSAEIKAKYPNWDNPEFLEGDIRRFYAEK
;
A
#
# COMPACT_ATOMS: atom_id res chain seq x y z
N MET A 1 7.84 11.30 -10.10
CA MET A 1 7.13 11.87 -8.94
C MET A 1 5.69 11.38 -8.95
N GLN A 2 4.93 11.47 -7.84
CA GLN A 2 3.54 11.00 -7.81
C GLN A 2 2.63 11.77 -8.79
N GLN A 3 2.91 13.06 -9.04
CA GLN A 3 2.22 13.84 -10.06
C GLN A 3 2.33 13.22 -11.46
N ASP A 4 3.47 12.60 -11.79
CA ASP A 4 3.64 11.93 -13.08
C ASP A 4 2.81 10.64 -13.16
N GLU A 5 2.63 9.92 -12.04
CA GLU A 5 1.66 8.82 -11.96
C GLU A 5 0.24 9.32 -12.19
N LEU A 6 -0.14 10.44 -11.57
CA LEU A 6 -1.46 11.02 -11.77
C LEU A 6 -1.72 11.36 -13.25
N VAL A 7 -0.74 11.96 -13.94
CA VAL A 7 -0.88 12.31 -15.37
C VAL A 7 -0.96 11.07 -16.26
N ASN A 8 -0.11 10.07 -16.03
CA ASN A 8 0.01 8.91 -16.92
C ASN A 8 -1.02 7.82 -16.63
N ASP A 9 -1.40 7.64 -15.37
CA ASP A 9 -2.14 6.47 -14.91
C ASP A 9 -3.62 6.80 -14.59
N SER A 10 -4.02 8.07 -14.54
CA SER A 10 -5.42 8.44 -14.23
C SER A 10 -6.44 7.96 -15.25
N ALA A 11 -6.18 8.12 -16.55
CA ALA A 11 -7.08 7.64 -17.60
C ALA A 11 -7.31 6.11 -17.55
N PRO A 12 -6.27 5.25 -17.48
CA PRO A 12 -6.48 3.82 -17.33
C PRO A 12 -7.15 3.46 -15.99
N LEU A 13 -6.83 4.13 -14.88
CA LEU A 13 -7.51 3.92 -13.60
C LEU A 13 -9.00 4.29 -13.65
N MET A 14 -9.36 5.44 -14.24
CA MET A 14 -10.76 5.81 -14.43
C MET A 14 -11.51 4.79 -15.29
N SER A 15 -10.87 4.26 -16.34
CA SER A 15 -11.45 3.19 -17.16
C SER A 15 -11.65 1.90 -16.37
N LEU A 16 -10.69 1.54 -15.51
CA LEU A 16 -10.79 0.37 -14.64
C LEU A 16 -11.95 0.52 -13.65
N PHE A 17 -11.97 1.60 -12.87
CA PHE A 17 -12.97 1.82 -11.83
C PHE A 17 -14.39 1.98 -12.38
N SER A 18 -14.55 2.65 -13.53
CA SER A 18 -15.86 2.79 -14.18
C SER A 18 -16.45 1.46 -14.63
N LYS A 19 -15.64 0.45 -14.92
CA LYS A 19 -16.10 -0.89 -15.29
C LYS A 19 -16.51 -1.76 -14.10
N MET A 20 -16.18 -1.37 -12.86
CA MET A 20 -16.51 -2.17 -11.68
C MET A 20 -18.01 -2.15 -11.34
N SER A 21 -18.71 -1.04 -11.60
CA SER A 21 -20.16 -0.96 -11.44
C SER A 21 -20.78 0.20 -12.22
N PRO A 22 -22.09 0.14 -12.54
CA PRO A 22 -22.80 1.29 -13.11
C PRO A 22 -22.76 2.55 -12.21
N VAL A 23 -22.70 2.36 -10.89
CA VAL A 23 -22.58 3.45 -9.93
C VAL A 23 -21.22 4.14 -10.06
N HIS A 24 -20.12 3.38 -10.13
CA HIS A 24 -18.79 3.97 -10.36
C HIS A 24 -18.73 4.69 -11.71
N ALA A 25 -19.29 4.11 -12.77
CA ALA A 25 -19.35 4.77 -14.07
C ALA A 25 -20.07 6.13 -14.01
N ALA A 26 -21.20 6.20 -13.29
CA ALA A 26 -21.96 7.44 -13.11
C ALA A 26 -21.16 8.48 -12.29
N LEU A 27 -20.51 8.07 -11.20
CA LEU A 27 -19.71 8.95 -10.34
C LEU A 27 -18.47 9.50 -11.06
N LEU A 28 -17.86 8.72 -11.95
CA LEU A 28 -16.63 9.10 -12.66
C LEU A 28 -16.87 9.87 -13.96
N LYS A 29 -18.10 9.91 -14.48
CA LYS A 29 -18.43 10.46 -15.81
C LYS A 29 -17.89 11.87 -16.05
N ASP A 30 -18.01 12.74 -15.05
CA ASP A 30 -17.65 14.16 -15.17
C ASP A 30 -16.45 14.54 -14.28
N VAL A 31 -15.72 13.53 -13.76
CA VAL A 31 -14.53 13.77 -12.94
C VAL A 31 -13.43 14.37 -13.80
N ARG A 32 -12.92 15.51 -13.36
CA ARG A 32 -11.73 16.15 -13.91
C ARG A 32 -10.57 15.98 -12.94
N MET A 33 -9.52 15.32 -13.39
CA MET A 33 -8.29 15.20 -12.61
C MET A 33 -7.66 16.58 -12.40
N ARG A 34 -7.33 16.90 -11.16
CA ARG A 34 -6.64 18.13 -10.76
C ARG A 34 -5.21 17.78 -10.36
N LEU A 35 -4.25 18.53 -10.88
CA LEU A 35 -2.86 18.45 -10.43
C LEU A 35 -2.74 19.09 -9.04
N PRO A 36 -1.76 18.65 -8.22
CA PRO A 36 -1.48 19.28 -6.95
C PRO A 36 -1.00 20.73 -7.14
N ASP A 37 -1.51 21.65 -6.31
CA ASP A 37 -1.05 23.04 -6.28
C ASP A 37 0.33 23.19 -5.64
N ILE A 38 0.65 22.31 -4.68
CA ILE A 38 1.93 22.26 -3.97
C ILE A 38 2.53 20.87 -4.13
N THR A 39 3.80 20.82 -4.53
CA THR A 39 4.59 19.60 -4.61
C THR A 39 5.84 19.72 -3.75
N PHE A 40 6.36 18.58 -3.31
CA PHE A 40 7.59 18.50 -2.52
C PHE A 40 8.37 17.25 -2.93
N ARG A 41 9.66 17.19 -2.57
CA ARG A 41 10.54 16.06 -2.91
C ARG A 41 10.72 15.09 -1.76
N ASP A 42 11.04 15.59 -0.57
CA ASP A 42 11.36 14.76 0.59
C ASP A 42 10.29 14.89 1.68
N SER A 43 10.06 16.12 2.15
CA SER A 43 9.00 16.44 3.10
C SER A 43 8.60 17.91 3.05
N ILE A 44 7.39 18.21 3.51
CA ILE A 44 6.90 19.55 3.77
C ILE A 44 6.09 19.54 5.07
N GLU A 45 6.07 20.66 5.79
CA GLU A 45 5.19 20.86 6.94
C GLU A 45 4.19 21.95 6.61
N ILE A 46 2.93 21.69 6.95
CA ILE A 46 1.82 22.62 6.78
C ILE A 46 1.26 22.92 8.17
N ASP A 47 1.36 24.17 8.59
CA ASP A 47 0.68 24.67 9.78
C ASP A 47 -0.78 24.99 9.43
N LEU A 48 -1.70 24.30 10.10
CA LEU A 48 -3.15 24.42 9.92
C LEU A 48 -3.80 25.21 11.06
N GLY A 49 -3.03 26.04 11.78
CA GLY A 49 -3.50 26.84 12.91
C GLY A 49 -3.35 26.10 14.24
N GLY A 50 -2.12 25.68 14.56
CA GLY A 50 -1.80 24.94 15.79
C GLY A 50 -1.89 23.42 15.67
N VAL A 51 -2.09 22.93 14.44
CA VAL A 51 -1.96 21.52 14.05
C VAL A 51 -0.97 21.46 12.90
N THR A 52 0.11 20.70 13.07
CA THR A 52 1.17 20.57 12.07
C THR A 52 1.04 19.25 11.33
N ALA A 53 0.70 19.32 10.05
CA ALA A 53 0.74 18.18 9.14
C ALA A 53 2.12 18.09 8.49
N ARG A 54 2.92 17.10 8.88
CA ARG A 54 4.17 16.76 8.18
C ARG A 54 3.87 15.74 7.09
N LEU A 55 4.02 16.15 5.83
CA LEU A 55 3.94 15.28 4.68
C LEU A 55 5.36 14.83 4.30
N PHE A 56 5.56 13.55 4.00
CA PHE A 56 6.87 13.02 3.63
C PHE A 56 6.76 11.78 2.75
N VAL A 57 7.85 11.47 2.05
CA VAL A 57 7.99 10.26 1.20
C VAL A 57 9.07 9.33 1.75
N THR A 58 8.93 8.03 1.52
CA THR A 58 9.91 7.00 1.93
C THR A 58 10.54 6.26 0.73
N GLY A 59 10.00 6.46 -0.48
CA GLY A 59 10.41 5.78 -1.71
C GLY A 59 9.30 4.88 -2.28
N PRO A 60 9.59 4.06 -3.30
CA PRO A 60 8.59 3.21 -3.94
C PRO A 60 8.11 2.06 -3.05
N ALA A 61 6.81 1.90 -2.87
CA ALA A 61 6.22 0.72 -2.22
C ALA A 61 4.95 0.28 -2.98
N HIS A 62 3.81 0.85 -2.63
CA HIS A 62 2.56 0.66 -3.36
C HIS A 62 2.57 1.47 -4.66
N THR A 63 3.04 2.71 -4.63
CA THR A 63 3.20 3.59 -5.80
C THR A 63 4.67 3.96 -6.01
N ARG A 64 5.00 4.72 -7.08
CA ARG A 64 6.40 5.15 -7.32
C ARG A 64 6.86 6.13 -6.23
N ALA A 65 5.93 6.80 -5.56
CA ALA A 65 6.21 7.77 -4.52
C ALA A 65 5.02 7.83 -3.55
N ASP A 66 5.00 6.90 -2.59
CA ASP A 66 3.99 6.89 -1.53
C ASP A 66 4.21 8.08 -0.58
N ASN A 67 3.12 8.77 -0.27
CA ASN A 67 3.10 9.94 0.59
C ASN A 67 2.41 9.62 1.92
N PHE A 68 3.03 10.03 3.00
CA PHE A 68 2.55 9.84 4.36
C PHE A 68 2.28 11.19 5.00
N ILE A 69 1.32 11.23 5.91
CA ILE A 69 1.00 12.44 6.69
C ILE A 69 1.08 12.11 8.17
N LEU A 70 1.96 12.77 8.89
CA LEU A 70 2.00 12.73 10.36
C LEU A 70 1.43 14.03 10.91
N VAL A 71 0.31 13.94 11.62
CA VAL A 71 -0.21 15.02 12.45
C VAL A 71 0.53 14.97 13.79
N LYS A 72 1.45 15.91 14.00
CA LYS A 72 2.45 15.79 15.07
C LYS A 72 1.84 15.83 16.47
N GLU A 73 0.96 16.78 16.71
CA GLU A 73 0.37 17.07 18.01
C GLU A 73 -0.50 15.90 18.50
N ASP A 74 -1.20 15.26 17.58
CA ASP A 74 -2.08 14.12 17.87
C ASP A 74 -1.36 12.77 17.75
N GLY A 75 -0.21 12.71 17.06
CA GLY A 75 0.49 11.47 16.76
C GLY A 75 -0.30 10.56 15.82
N VAL A 76 -1.02 11.14 14.86
CA VAL A 76 -1.83 10.41 13.87
C VAL A 76 -1.03 10.26 12.58
N LEU A 77 -0.82 9.02 12.13
CA LEU A 77 -0.18 8.71 10.86
C LEU A 77 -1.24 8.26 9.84
N PHE A 78 -1.34 8.98 8.73
CA PHE A 78 -2.04 8.52 7.53
C PHE A 78 -1.08 7.70 6.69
N GLY A 79 -1.37 6.40 6.57
CA GLY A 79 -0.49 5.41 5.97
C GLY A 79 -0.65 5.24 4.45
N GLY A 80 -1.74 5.74 3.87
CA GLY A 80 -2.14 5.37 2.51
C GLY A 80 -2.24 3.85 2.34
N ASP A 81 -2.20 3.36 1.10
CA ASP A 81 -2.28 1.93 0.81
C ASP A 81 -1.00 1.16 1.13
N VAL A 82 0.00 1.81 1.76
CA VAL A 82 1.17 1.17 2.35
C VAL A 82 0.85 0.53 3.70
N ILE A 83 -0.17 1.01 4.40
CA ILE A 83 -0.69 0.37 5.62
C ILE A 83 -2.17 0.11 5.41
N THR A 84 -2.56 -1.16 5.46
CA THR A 84 -3.95 -1.58 5.32
C THR A 84 -4.39 -2.44 6.51
N ASN A 85 -5.69 -2.59 6.71
CA ASN A 85 -6.24 -3.39 7.80
C ASN A 85 -7.32 -4.35 7.26
N ARG A 86 -7.05 -5.66 7.31
CA ARG A 86 -7.90 -6.72 6.74
C ARG A 86 -8.14 -6.57 5.24
N PHE A 87 -7.13 -6.11 4.53
CA PHE A 87 -7.13 -5.94 3.09
C PHE A 87 -5.82 -6.54 2.58
N PHE A 88 -5.87 -7.38 1.53
CA PHE A 88 -4.63 -7.87 0.96
C PHE A 88 -3.91 -6.73 0.23
N PRO A 89 -2.61 -6.49 0.51
CA PRO A 89 -1.81 -5.49 -0.19
C PRO A 89 -1.85 -5.66 -1.70
N ILE A 90 -1.47 -4.58 -2.40
CA ILE A 90 -1.32 -4.57 -3.85
C ILE A 90 0.09 -4.06 -4.14
N ILE A 91 1.05 -4.95 -4.26
CA ILE A 91 2.46 -4.60 -4.45
C ILE A 91 2.71 -4.20 -5.90
N ASN A 92 2.46 -2.95 -6.29
CA ASN A 92 2.67 -2.56 -7.69
C ASN A 92 4.12 -2.20 -8.04
N LYS A 93 4.95 -1.80 -7.06
CA LYS A 93 6.34 -1.38 -7.32
C LYS A 93 7.39 -2.29 -6.68
N ASP A 94 7.53 -2.26 -5.35
CA ASP A 94 8.67 -2.89 -4.66
C ASP A 94 8.27 -3.39 -3.27
N GLY A 95 8.12 -4.71 -3.12
CA GLY A 95 7.70 -5.32 -1.86
C GLY A 95 8.82 -5.29 -0.80
N ALA A 96 10.07 -5.44 -1.21
CA ALA A 96 11.21 -5.34 -0.30
C ALA A 96 11.40 -3.93 0.26
N ASN A 97 11.23 -2.89 -0.56
CA ASN A 97 11.28 -1.51 -0.10
C ASN A 97 10.05 -1.13 0.73
N TRP A 98 8.89 -1.74 0.48
CA TRP A 98 7.71 -1.60 1.33
C TRP A 98 8.00 -2.05 2.77
N ILE A 99 8.64 -3.20 2.97
CA ILE A 99 9.04 -3.66 4.32
C ILE A 99 9.94 -2.62 5.03
N LYS A 100 10.91 -2.04 4.31
CA LYS A 100 11.78 -0.97 4.86
C LYS A 100 11.01 0.31 5.17
N THR A 101 10.04 0.66 4.33
CA THR A 101 9.13 1.80 4.57
C THR A 101 8.38 1.59 5.89
N LEU A 102 7.84 0.39 6.13
CA LEU A 102 7.14 0.09 7.38
C LEU A 102 8.06 0.19 8.61
N ASP A 103 9.34 -0.19 8.49
CA ASP A 103 10.33 0.02 9.56
C ASP A 103 10.53 1.52 9.87
N GLN A 104 10.60 2.36 8.85
CA GLN A 104 10.71 3.82 9.01
C GLN A 104 9.46 4.43 9.65
N LEU A 105 8.26 3.99 9.24
CA LEU A 105 7.00 4.46 9.78
C LEU A 105 6.81 4.03 11.24
N ALA A 106 7.22 2.82 11.59
CA ALA A 106 7.18 2.34 12.98
C ALA A 106 8.07 3.20 13.90
N ALA A 107 9.23 3.66 13.41
CA ALA A 107 10.14 4.51 14.16
C ALA A 107 9.58 5.90 14.50
N LEU A 108 8.51 6.34 13.82
CA LEU A 108 7.79 7.58 14.17
C LEU A 108 6.96 7.44 15.45
N ASN A 109 6.75 6.20 15.93
CA ASN A 109 5.97 5.87 17.11
C ASN A 109 4.56 6.54 17.12
N PRO A 110 3.75 6.37 16.05
CA PRO A 110 2.43 6.97 16.00
C PRO A 110 1.50 6.36 17.05
N ARG A 111 0.60 7.19 17.58
CA ARG A 111 -0.45 6.76 18.52
C ARG A 111 -1.60 6.10 17.77
N THR A 112 -1.98 6.69 16.65
CA THR A 112 -3.10 6.28 15.80
C THR A 112 -2.64 6.17 14.37
N VAL A 113 -3.12 5.16 13.66
CA VAL A 113 -2.82 4.91 12.25
C VAL A 113 -4.14 4.88 11.48
N VAL A 114 -4.23 5.73 10.46
CA VAL A 114 -5.32 5.75 9.48
C VAL A 114 -4.82 5.01 8.24
N PRO A 115 -5.26 3.76 8.00
CA PRO A 115 -4.85 3.00 6.83
C PRO A 115 -5.53 3.52 5.55
N GLY A 116 -5.02 3.14 4.38
CA GLY A 116 -5.70 3.38 3.11
C GLY A 116 -7.00 2.59 2.96
N HIS A 117 -7.03 1.38 3.53
CA HIS A 117 -8.20 0.51 3.60
C HIS A 117 -8.36 -0.14 4.98
N GLY A 118 -9.63 -0.33 5.38
CA GLY A 118 -10.01 -0.97 6.64
C GLY A 118 -10.18 0.00 7.81
N GLU A 119 -10.39 -0.55 9.01
CA GLU A 119 -10.65 0.23 10.22
C GLU A 119 -9.38 0.93 10.74
N ILE A 120 -9.54 2.14 11.28
CA ILE A 120 -8.49 2.89 12.00
C ILE A 120 -8.01 2.07 13.20
N GLY A 121 -6.70 2.10 13.48
CA GLY A 121 -6.09 1.36 14.57
C GLY A 121 -4.90 2.07 15.19
N GLY A 122 -4.08 1.32 15.93
CA GLY A 122 -2.84 1.82 16.53
C GLY A 122 -1.60 1.47 15.71
N ALA A 123 -0.42 1.71 16.30
CA ALA A 123 0.86 1.35 15.72
C ALA A 123 1.00 -0.15 15.37
N ASP A 124 0.19 -1.01 15.97
CA ASP A 124 0.17 -2.44 15.70
C ASP A 124 -0.22 -2.76 14.25
N LEU A 125 -0.97 -1.87 13.56
CA LEU A 125 -1.26 -2.03 12.13
C LEU A 125 0.01 -2.08 11.28
N ILE A 126 1.00 -1.25 11.59
CA ILE A 126 2.30 -1.22 10.88
C ILE A 126 3.01 -2.56 11.05
N ALA A 127 3.02 -3.10 12.27
CA ALA A 127 3.67 -4.37 12.58
C ALA A 127 2.98 -5.55 11.89
N ARG A 128 1.63 -5.54 11.82
CA ARG A 128 0.85 -6.58 11.12
C ARG A 128 1.12 -6.59 9.63
N GLU A 129 1.08 -5.41 8.99
CA GLU A 129 1.37 -5.23 7.57
C GLU A 129 2.79 -5.72 7.24
N ARG A 130 3.78 -5.26 8.04
CA ARG A 130 5.19 -5.68 7.89
C ARG A 130 5.36 -7.18 8.05
N GLY A 131 4.69 -7.77 9.05
CA GLY A 131 4.71 -9.20 9.32
C GLY A 131 4.12 -10.02 8.18
N PHE A 132 3.03 -9.55 7.57
CA PHE A 132 2.41 -10.16 6.42
C PHE A 132 3.33 -10.16 5.20
N LEU A 133 3.89 -9.01 4.83
CA LEU A 133 4.82 -8.89 3.70
C LEU A 133 6.09 -9.73 3.92
N SER A 134 6.64 -9.71 5.15
CA SER A 134 7.82 -10.51 5.51
C SER A 134 7.54 -12.02 5.40
N PHE A 135 6.35 -12.45 5.80
CA PHE A 135 5.90 -13.84 5.65
C PHE A 135 5.82 -14.23 4.18
N MET A 136 5.16 -13.41 3.35
CA MET A 136 5.02 -13.68 1.92
C MET A 136 6.39 -13.76 1.24
N GLN A 137 7.28 -12.78 1.49
CA GLN A 137 8.64 -12.77 0.94
C GLN A 137 9.43 -14.01 1.35
N SER A 138 9.44 -14.35 2.64
CA SER A 138 10.20 -15.49 3.17
C SER A 138 9.68 -16.81 2.61
N ARG A 139 8.35 -16.99 2.59
CA ARG A 139 7.73 -18.23 2.12
C ARG A 139 7.90 -18.42 0.62
N THR A 140 7.84 -17.34 -0.14
CA THR A 140 8.10 -17.37 -1.58
C THR A 140 9.55 -17.75 -1.89
N ARG A 141 10.51 -17.19 -1.14
CA ARG A 141 11.92 -17.57 -1.22
C ARG A 141 12.15 -19.04 -0.90
N GLU A 142 11.50 -19.55 0.15
CA GLU A 142 11.59 -20.96 0.55
C GLU A 142 11.11 -21.89 -0.57
N LEU A 143 9.93 -21.62 -1.15
CA LEU A 143 9.37 -22.41 -2.24
C LEU A 143 10.30 -22.41 -3.46
N ARG A 144 10.91 -21.26 -3.78
CA ARG A 144 11.93 -21.16 -4.83
C ARG A 144 13.15 -22.04 -4.53
N THR A 145 13.66 -22.03 -3.30
CA THR A 145 14.80 -22.89 -2.91
C THR A 145 14.49 -24.38 -2.94
N GLN A 146 13.21 -24.75 -2.82
CA GLN A 146 12.72 -26.13 -3.00
C GLN A 146 12.55 -26.53 -4.48
N GLY A 147 12.89 -25.64 -5.42
CA GLY A 147 12.76 -25.88 -6.86
C GLY A 147 11.33 -25.81 -7.39
N LYS A 148 10.39 -25.24 -6.63
CA LYS A 148 9.03 -25.01 -7.11
C LYS A 148 9.02 -23.93 -8.18
N SER A 149 8.14 -24.04 -9.18
CA SER A 149 7.92 -22.95 -10.13
C SER A 149 7.13 -21.79 -9.51
N ALA A 150 7.08 -20.64 -10.18
CA ALA A 150 6.25 -19.51 -9.76
C ALA A 150 4.77 -19.90 -9.63
N ASP A 151 4.23 -20.70 -10.56
CA ASP A 151 2.83 -21.14 -10.53
C ASP A 151 2.54 -22.09 -9.36
N GLN A 152 3.49 -22.96 -9.04
CA GLN A 152 3.42 -23.82 -7.86
C GLN A 152 3.47 -22.98 -6.58
N ALA A 153 4.34 -21.96 -6.53
CA ALA A 153 4.43 -21.05 -5.40
C ALA A 153 3.12 -20.26 -5.19
N VAL A 154 2.53 -19.72 -6.26
CA VAL A 154 1.23 -19.06 -6.24
C VAL A 154 0.14 -19.98 -5.68
N THR A 155 0.06 -21.22 -6.18
CA THR A 155 -0.95 -22.18 -5.75
C THR A 155 -0.82 -22.50 -4.26
N THR A 156 0.38 -22.85 -3.81
CA THR A 156 0.66 -23.21 -2.41
C THR A 156 0.43 -22.02 -1.48
N LEU A 157 1.06 -20.88 -1.76
CA LEU A 157 1.04 -19.74 -0.86
C LEU A 157 -0.31 -19.02 -0.83
N SER A 158 -1.05 -18.97 -1.95
CA SER A 158 -2.41 -18.43 -1.94
C SER A 158 -3.34 -19.23 -1.02
N ALA A 159 -3.22 -20.58 -1.03
CA ALA A 159 -4.02 -21.43 -0.15
C ALA A 159 -3.66 -21.22 1.33
N GLU A 160 -2.36 -21.16 1.65
CA GLU A 160 -1.86 -20.87 3.00
C GLU A 160 -2.36 -19.51 3.53
N ILE A 161 -2.25 -18.47 2.69
CA ILE A 161 -2.66 -17.10 3.05
C ILE A 161 -4.18 -17.03 3.26
N LYS A 162 -4.97 -17.58 2.34
CA LYS A 162 -6.45 -17.55 2.46
C LYS A 162 -6.94 -18.33 3.68
N ALA A 163 -6.26 -19.43 4.04
CA ALA A 163 -6.58 -20.16 5.26
C ALA A 163 -6.24 -19.37 6.53
N LYS A 164 -5.12 -18.62 6.52
CA LYS A 164 -4.67 -17.81 7.67
C LYS A 164 -5.46 -16.50 7.83
N TYR A 165 -5.91 -15.92 6.72
CA TYR A 165 -6.61 -14.63 6.66
C TYR A 165 -7.92 -14.74 5.86
N PRO A 166 -8.89 -15.55 6.33
CA PRO A 166 -10.10 -15.86 5.55
C PRO A 166 -11.05 -14.66 5.38
N ASN A 167 -10.90 -13.63 6.22
CA ASN A 167 -11.79 -12.46 6.27
C ASN A 167 -11.10 -11.19 5.77
N TRP A 168 -10.02 -11.32 4.99
CA TRP A 168 -9.37 -10.17 4.36
C TRP A 168 -9.93 -9.94 2.96
N ASP A 169 -10.07 -8.67 2.61
CA ASP A 169 -10.63 -8.24 1.33
C ASP A 169 -9.63 -8.38 0.17
N ASN A 170 -10.18 -8.48 -1.04
CA ASN A 170 -9.48 -8.55 -2.32
C ASN A 170 -8.43 -9.67 -2.51
N PRO A 171 -8.80 -10.95 -2.26
CA PRO A 171 -7.91 -12.10 -2.44
C PRO A 171 -7.39 -12.31 -3.86
N GLU A 172 -7.95 -11.65 -4.87
CA GLU A 172 -7.53 -11.69 -6.27
C GLU A 172 -6.14 -11.07 -6.52
N PHE A 173 -5.68 -10.15 -5.66
CA PHE A 173 -4.36 -9.51 -5.82
C PHE A 173 -3.19 -10.41 -5.36
N LEU A 174 -3.47 -11.45 -4.57
CA LEU A 174 -2.45 -12.34 -4.01
C LEU A 174 -1.56 -12.97 -5.07
N GLU A 175 -2.11 -13.39 -6.20
CA GLU A 175 -1.29 -14.01 -7.25
C GLU A 175 -0.20 -13.06 -7.76
N GLY A 176 -0.57 -11.81 -8.05
CA GLY A 176 0.37 -10.81 -8.55
C GLY A 176 1.49 -10.54 -7.56
N ASP A 177 1.15 -10.44 -6.28
CA ASP A 177 2.09 -10.13 -5.21
C ASP A 177 3.04 -11.29 -4.91
N ILE A 178 2.53 -12.53 -4.89
CA ILE A 178 3.37 -13.72 -4.76
C ILE A 178 4.36 -13.80 -5.93
N ARG A 179 3.89 -13.58 -7.17
CA ARG A 179 4.77 -13.62 -8.35
C ARG A 179 5.86 -12.55 -8.29
N ARG A 180 5.57 -11.37 -7.75
CA ARG A 180 6.55 -10.29 -7.59
C ARG A 180 7.62 -10.67 -6.59
N PHE A 181 7.26 -11.10 -5.38
CA PHE A 181 8.23 -11.60 -4.42
C PHE A 181 9.03 -12.80 -4.95
N TYR A 182 8.44 -13.61 -5.83
CA TYR A 182 9.14 -14.75 -6.42
C TYR A 182 10.24 -14.31 -7.39
N ALA A 183 9.99 -13.22 -8.12
CA ALA A 183 10.92 -12.61 -9.07
C ALA A 183 12.00 -11.75 -8.40
N GLU A 184 11.77 -11.24 -7.18
CA GLU A 184 12.78 -10.53 -6.38
C GLU A 184 13.98 -11.45 -6.08
N LYS A 185 15.21 -10.97 -6.31
CA LYS A 185 16.43 -11.78 -6.17
C LYS A 185 16.83 -11.97 -4.71
#